data_AF-A0A9X4PH99-F1
#
_entry.id   AF-A0A9X4PH99-F1
#
_cell.length_a   1.000
_cell.length_b   1.000
_cell.length_c   1.000
_cell.angle_alpha   90.00
_cell.angle_beta   90.00
_cell.angle_gamma   90.00
#
_symmetry.space_group_name_H-M   'P 1'
#
loop_
_entity.id
_entity.type
_entity.pdbx_description
1 polymer ?
#
loop_
_entity_poly.entity_id
_entity_poly.type
_entity_poly.pdbx_seq_one_letter_code
_entity_poly.pdbx_strand_id
1 'polypeptide(L)'
;MELTSCQELSQDREIINTILVNRSWVSPNEDYIRAAEYLSRLGFIKLEKYYFVICANDLDLDFPNVQNPYCKNEIIIPYDFNENFDDNLACEDCGRDVFPDTYKKQRYLVLSIKLDPERIINWFENMLIGLIWEKATEGIYYISFKSKIVTVIIPALSIDKSYLTIDRLRTNATVLITLGKVDLKLLLDLYTVPMADLICGYRALNEMLSKAVEKGVPKLLPNVSFQALSYYPYVPLQKTVHQEKRILRLKIIDNTVYVNDVEVISKQATSSIRIFRVLLKQFLRDFEAAEEYKFLSVIEIADSLGIEDPEQQVRRPLNRMQKAIAEKLASTLGLNIKRDDVIQACNWSGITCQEYGYRLNPSTINLASSQPL
;
A
#
# COMPACT_ATOMS: atom_id res chain seq x y z
N MET A 1 45.28 -7.65 0.97
CA MET A 1 44.82 -6.28 0.63
C MET A 1 43.30 -6.26 0.74
N GLU A 2 42.75 -6.55 1.94
CA GLU A 2 41.32 -6.89 2.15
C GLU A 2 40.67 -6.11 3.32
N LEU A 3 41.41 -5.21 3.97
CA LEU A 3 40.96 -4.54 5.20
C LEU A 3 40.14 -3.27 4.95
N THR A 4 40.17 -2.70 3.74
CA THR A 4 39.45 -1.47 3.39
C THR A 4 37.97 -1.68 3.08
N SER A 5 37.56 -2.87 2.58
CA SER A 5 36.14 -3.12 2.24
C SER A 5 35.24 -3.28 3.46
N CYS A 6 35.76 -3.80 4.58
CA CYS A 6 34.98 -4.06 5.78
C CYS A 6 34.67 -2.80 6.60
N GLN A 7 35.43 -1.71 6.42
CA GLN A 7 35.18 -0.44 7.11
C GLN A 7 34.14 0.43 6.39
N GLU A 8 34.05 0.38 5.06
CA GLU A 8 33.06 1.13 4.27
C GLU A 8 31.63 0.60 4.47
N LEU A 9 31.45 -0.73 4.52
CA LEU A 9 30.17 -1.38 4.84
C LEU A 9 29.64 -0.97 6.25
N SER A 10 30.57 -0.48 7.09
CA SER A 10 30.40 0.23 8.36
C SER A 10 29.12 1.02 8.52
N GLN A 11 29.15 2.06 7.71
CA GLN A 11 28.22 3.18 7.68
C GLN A 11 27.01 2.84 6.80
N ASP A 12 27.18 1.92 5.85
CA ASP A 12 26.11 1.48 4.95
C ASP A 12 24.99 0.73 5.66
N ARG A 13 25.24 0.07 6.80
CA ARG A 13 24.22 -0.74 7.50
C ARG A 13 22.99 0.08 7.92
N GLU A 14 23.20 1.25 8.54
CA GLU A 14 22.10 2.10 8.99
C GLU A 14 21.37 2.74 7.81
N ILE A 15 22.13 3.11 6.78
CA ILE A 15 21.62 3.68 5.53
C ILE A 15 20.77 2.64 4.79
N ILE A 16 21.25 1.41 4.63
CA ILE A 16 20.50 0.30 4.01
C ILE A 16 19.27 -0.05 4.81
N ASN A 17 19.35 -0.08 6.15
CA ASN A 17 18.17 -0.26 6.99
C ASN A 17 17.11 0.82 6.76
N THR A 18 17.54 2.06 6.53
CA THR A 18 16.67 3.19 6.23
C THR A 18 16.09 3.07 4.82
N ILE A 19 16.91 2.64 3.84
CA ILE A 19 16.50 2.43 2.45
C ILE A 19 15.46 1.32 2.30
N LEU A 20 15.55 0.26 3.09
CA LEU A 20 14.59 -0.85 3.06
C LEU A 20 13.21 -0.48 3.65
N VAL A 21 13.07 0.70 4.26
CA VAL A 21 11.82 1.17 4.89
C VAL A 21 11.24 2.38 4.16
N ASN A 22 12.08 3.38 3.90
CA ASN A 22 11.67 4.60 3.22
C ASN A 22 11.72 4.39 1.70
N ARG A 23 10.84 5.08 0.97
CA ARG A 23 10.70 4.89 -0.49
C ARG A 23 11.19 6.08 -1.30
N SER A 24 11.45 7.22 -0.67
CA SER A 24 11.90 8.42 -1.35
C SER A 24 12.70 9.32 -0.41
N TRP A 25 13.68 10.03 -0.96
CA TRP A 25 14.49 11.04 -0.28
C TRP A 25 14.67 12.25 -1.17
N VAL A 26 14.56 13.43 -0.59
CA VAL A 26 14.90 14.70 -1.22
C VAL A 26 16.30 15.10 -0.81
N SER A 27 17.13 15.44 -1.78
CA SER A 27 18.55 15.80 -1.65
C SER A 27 19.34 14.83 -0.76
N PRO A 28 19.35 13.51 -1.06
CA PRO A 28 20.14 12.55 -0.30
C PRO A 28 21.63 12.83 -0.44
N ASN A 29 22.40 12.53 0.62
CA ASN A 29 23.86 12.60 0.55
C ASN A 29 24.44 11.48 -0.36
N GLU A 30 25.73 11.56 -0.68
CA GLU A 30 26.40 10.58 -1.54
C GLU A 30 26.35 9.15 -0.98
N ASP A 31 26.35 8.98 0.34
CA ASP A 31 26.29 7.65 0.98
C ASP A 31 24.95 6.95 0.70
N TYR A 32 23.83 7.67 0.80
CA TYR A 32 22.50 7.15 0.44
C TYR A 32 22.42 6.76 -1.03
N ILE A 33 23.03 7.56 -1.93
CA ILE A 33 23.06 7.27 -3.37
C ILE A 33 23.87 6.00 -3.62
N ARG A 34 25.07 5.89 -3.04
CA ARG A 34 25.95 4.71 -3.19
C ARG A 34 25.30 3.44 -2.65
N ALA A 35 24.66 3.52 -1.48
CA ALA A 35 23.95 2.38 -0.88
C ALA A 35 22.74 1.95 -1.74
N ALA A 36 21.98 2.89 -2.28
CA ALA A 36 20.87 2.58 -3.18
C ALA A 36 21.36 1.94 -4.49
N GLU A 37 22.43 2.46 -5.09
CA GLU A 37 23.04 1.86 -6.27
C GLU A 37 23.58 0.45 -6.01
N TYR A 38 24.14 0.21 -4.81
CA TYR A 38 24.53 -1.13 -4.38
C TYR A 38 23.32 -2.08 -4.31
N LEU A 39 22.22 -1.69 -3.66
CA LEU A 39 21.00 -2.51 -3.59
C LEU A 39 20.35 -2.71 -4.98
N SER A 40 20.46 -1.72 -5.87
CA SER A 40 19.95 -1.82 -7.23
C SER A 40 20.76 -2.80 -8.07
N ARG A 41 22.09 -2.83 -7.91
CA ARG A 41 22.97 -3.85 -8.54
C ARG A 41 22.66 -5.27 -8.07
N LEU A 42 22.25 -5.44 -6.81
CA LEU A 42 21.76 -6.73 -6.30
C LEU A 42 20.35 -7.10 -6.84
N GLY A 43 19.68 -6.17 -7.53
CA GLY A 43 18.33 -6.35 -8.03
C GLY A 43 17.25 -6.28 -6.95
N PHE A 44 17.58 -5.85 -5.74
CA PHE A 44 16.62 -5.75 -4.63
C PHE A 44 15.73 -4.52 -4.77
N ILE A 45 16.20 -3.52 -5.50
CA ILE A 45 15.46 -2.29 -5.72
C ILE A 45 15.55 -1.81 -7.17
N LYS A 46 14.48 -1.15 -7.62
CA LYS A 46 14.50 -0.28 -8.79
C LYS A 46 14.70 1.14 -8.32
N LEU A 47 15.73 1.78 -8.88
CA LEU A 47 16.13 3.13 -8.54
C LEU A 47 15.60 4.09 -9.61
N GLU A 48 14.85 5.08 -9.18
CA GLU A 48 14.39 6.19 -10.02
C GLU A 48 15.05 7.47 -9.50
N LYS A 49 15.79 8.15 -10.38
CA LYS A 49 16.41 9.43 -10.11
C LYS A 49 15.72 10.47 -10.97
N TYR A 50 15.23 11.54 -10.33
CA TYR A 50 14.69 12.70 -11.03
C TYR A 50 15.01 13.95 -10.21
N TYR A 51 14.87 15.11 -10.82
CA TYR A 51 14.91 16.37 -10.08
C TYR A 51 13.50 16.93 -9.97
N PHE A 52 13.29 17.83 -9.03
CA PHE A 52 12.23 18.81 -9.17
C PHE A 52 12.78 20.21 -8.96
N VAL A 53 12.04 21.19 -9.48
CA VAL A 53 12.24 22.60 -9.19
C VAL A 53 10.96 23.15 -8.56
N ILE A 54 11.11 24.18 -7.73
CA ILE A 54 9.96 24.88 -7.15
C ILE A 54 9.59 26.02 -8.11
N CYS A 55 8.30 26.17 -8.42
CA CYS A 55 7.83 27.20 -9.36
C CYS A 55 8.32 28.60 -8.99
N ALA A 56 8.00 29.07 -7.77
CA ALA A 56 8.44 30.36 -7.23
C ALA A 56 9.35 30.15 -6.00
N ASN A 57 10.60 29.79 -6.24
CA ASN A 57 11.63 29.71 -5.20
C ASN A 57 12.29 31.08 -5.02
N ASP A 58 12.46 31.54 -3.78
CA ASP A 58 13.03 32.84 -3.44
C ASP A 58 14.54 32.97 -3.70
N LEU A 59 15.21 31.83 -3.88
CA LEU A 59 16.63 31.75 -4.21
C LEU A 59 16.92 31.76 -5.72
N ASP A 60 15.89 31.67 -6.57
CA ASP A 60 16.07 31.60 -8.02
C ASP A 60 16.20 33.00 -8.66
N LEU A 61 16.90 33.08 -9.80
CA LEU A 61 17.14 34.34 -10.50
C LEU A 61 15.86 35.00 -11.03
N ASP A 62 14.83 34.20 -11.36
CA ASP A 62 13.57 34.69 -11.89
C ASP A 62 12.60 35.17 -10.81
N PHE A 63 12.85 34.88 -9.54
CA PHE A 63 11.94 35.18 -8.43
C PHE A 63 11.42 36.63 -8.39
N PRO A 64 12.25 37.68 -8.59
CA PRO A 64 11.78 39.07 -8.55
C PRO A 64 10.73 39.38 -9.62
N ASN A 65 10.70 38.61 -10.71
CA ASN A 65 9.80 38.80 -11.85
C ASN A 65 8.65 37.77 -11.84
N VAL A 66 8.47 37.01 -10.75
CA VAL A 66 7.36 36.06 -10.63
C VAL A 66 6.06 36.76 -10.30
N GLN A 67 5.04 36.60 -11.15
CA GLN A 67 3.70 37.17 -10.94
C GLN A 67 3.02 36.64 -9.67
N ASN A 68 3.16 35.33 -9.39
CA ASN A 68 2.66 34.71 -8.16
C ASN A 68 3.82 34.15 -7.32
N PRO A 69 4.42 34.95 -6.41
CA PRO A 69 5.56 34.54 -5.60
C PRO A 69 5.20 33.48 -4.53
N TYR A 70 3.92 33.22 -4.31
CA TYR A 70 3.44 32.22 -3.35
C TYR A 70 3.26 30.82 -3.96
N CYS A 71 3.46 30.66 -5.26
CA CYS A 71 3.36 29.34 -5.92
C CYS A 71 4.55 28.46 -5.54
N LYS A 72 4.33 27.48 -4.65
CA LYS A 72 5.34 26.52 -4.19
C LYS A 72 5.22 25.14 -4.84
N ASN A 73 4.55 25.07 -5.99
CA ASN A 73 4.38 23.80 -6.69
C ASN A 73 5.74 23.18 -7.07
N GLU A 74 5.86 21.88 -6.87
CA GLU A 74 7.02 21.08 -7.23
C GLU A 74 6.84 20.54 -8.65
N ILE A 75 7.72 20.96 -9.56
CA ILE A 75 7.67 20.57 -10.96
C ILE A 75 8.76 19.53 -11.19
N ILE A 76 8.34 18.29 -11.44
CA ILE A 76 9.22 17.15 -11.67
C ILE A 76 9.87 17.32 -13.04
N ILE A 77 11.20 17.19 -13.08
CA ILE A 77 11.98 17.20 -14.30
C ILE A 77 12.86 15.93 -14.37
N PRO A 78 13.04 15.34 -15.57
CA PRO A 78 13.98 14.24 -15.76
C PRO A 78 15.39 14.55 -15.24
N TYR A 79 16.14 13.50 -14.90
CA TYR A 79 17.52 13.65 -14.38
C TYR A 79 18.44 14.37 -15.37
N ASP A 80 18.23 14.12 -16.66
CA ASP A 80 18.96 14.65 -17.82
C ASP A 80 18.26 15.83 -18.50
N PHE A 81 17.27 16.44 -17.83
CA PHE A 81 16.47 17.53 -18.40
C PHE A 81 17.31 18.70 -18.93
N ASN A 82 17.01 19.10 -20.17
CA ASN A 82 17.61 20.21 -20.91
C ASN A 82 16.55 20.99 -21.71
N GLU A 83 16.38 22.26 -21.36
CA GLU A 83 15.38 23.15 -21.98
C GLU A 83 15.48 23.28 -23.51
N ASN A 84 16.64 23.00 -24.11
CA ASN A 84 16.82 23.14 -25.56
C ASN A 84 16.28 21.94 -26.34
N PHE A 85 16.07 20.81 -25.67
CA PHE A 85 15.68 19.54 -26.30
C PHE A 85 14.36 18.99 -25.77
N ASP A 86 13.99 19.33 -24.54
CA ASP A 86 12.76 18.89 -23.89
C ASP A 86 11.60 19.87 -24.10
N ASP A 87 10.38 19.38 -23.91
CA ASP A 87 9.17 20.19 -24.01
C ASP A 87 9.14 21.32 -22.97
N ASN A 88 8.46 22.41 -23.32
CA ASN A 88 8.25 23.54 -22.41
C ASN A 88 7.54 23.07 -21.14
N LEU A 89 8.16 23.33 -19.99
CA LEU A 89 7.58 23.05 -18.68
C LEU A 89 6.63 24.17 -18.28
N ALA A 90 5.39 23.81 -17.94
CA ALA A 90 4.42 24.73 -17.36
C ALA A 90 4.06 24.28 -15.94
N CYS A 91 3.92 25.23 -15.02
CA CYS A 91 3.45 24.95 -13.68
C CYS A 91 1.96 24.57 -13.70
N GLU A 92 1.61 23.39 -13.20
CA GLU A 92 0.22 22.92 -13.16
C GLU A 92 -0.70 23.82 -12.30
N ASP A 93 -0.15 24.45 -11.26
CA ASP A 93 -0.93 25.26 -10.31
C ASP A 93 -1.23 26.67 -10.84
N CYS A 94 -0.25 27.34 -11.44
CA CYS A 94 -0.37 28.74 -11.86
C CYS A 94 -0.30 28.96 -13.38
N GLY A 95 -0.08 27.89 -14.15
CA GLY A 95 0.01 27.94 -15.62
C GLY A 95 1.22 28.69 -16.16
N ARG A 96 2.18 29.06 -15.32
CA ARG A 96 3.39 29.81 -15.71
C ARG A 96 4.39 28.88 -16.38
N ASP A 97 4.98 29.32 -17.49
CA ASP A 97 6.15 28.67 -18.06
C ASP A 97 7.34 28.73 -17.09
N VAL A 98 7.99 27.59 -16.91
CA VAL A 98 9.11 27.41 -15.99
C VAL A 98 10.34 27.03 -16.78
N PHE A 99 11.41 27.80 -16.56
CA PHE A 99 12.69 27.61 -17.23
C PHE A 99 13.79 27.32 -16.18
N PRO A 100 14.00 26.05 -15.80
CA PRO A 100 15.09 25.61 -14.92
C PRO A 100 16.53 26.02 -15.30
N ASP A 101 16.95 25.84 -16.55
CA ASP A 101 18.30 26.14 -17.05
C ASP A 101 18.51 27.63 -17.28
N THR A 102 17.58 28.30 -17.97
CA THR A 102 17.68 29.73 -18.27
C THR A 102 17.79 30.57 -17.00
N TYR A 103 16.99 30.24 -15.98
CA TYR A 103 16.97 30.97 -14.71
C TYR A 103 17.81 30.31 -13.61
N LYS A 104 18.58 29.28 -13.94
CA LYS A 104 19.42 28.52 -12.99
C LYS A 104 18.66 28.17 -11.72
N LYS A 105 17.42 27.70 -11.87
CA LYS A 105 16.56 27.37 -10.74
C LYS A 105 17.20 26.29 -9.90
N GLN A 106 17.01 26.36 -8.58
CA GLN A 106 17.52 25.33 -7.70
C GLN A 106 16.86 23.99 -8.00
N ARG A 107 17.68 23.00 -8.35
CA ARG A 107 17.25 21.63 -8.60
C ARG A 107 17.40 20.80 -7.32
N TYR A 108 16.35 20.09 -6.93
CA TYR A 108 16.35 19.18 -5.79
C TYR A 108 16.37 17.75 -6.30
N LEU A 109 17.45 17.02 -6.01
CA LEU A 109 17.57 15.63 -6.43
C LEU A 109 16.60 14.78 -5.61
N VAL A 110 15.77 14.00 -6.28
CA VAL A 110 14.93 13.00 -5.62
C VAL A 110 15.43 11.61 -6.01
N LEU A 111 15.66 10.82 -4.96
CA LEU A 111 15.92 9.40 -5.08
C LEU A 111 14.65 8.66 -4.69
N SER A 112 13.98 8.06 -5.67
CA SER A 112 12.81 7.22 -5.46
C SER A 112 13.20 5.75 -5.62
N ILE A 113 12.70 4.91 -4.71
CA ILE A 113 13.07 3.51 -4.62
C ILE A 113 11.82 2.66 -4.59
N LYS A 114 11.78 1.67 -5.48
CA LYS A 114 10.77 0.61 -5.47
C LYS A 114 11.44 -0.72 -5.13
N LEU A 115 11.05 -1.29 -3.98
CA LEU A 115 11.52 -2.61 -3.55
C LEU A 115 11.01 -3.71 -4.50
N ASP A 116 11.86 -4.68 -4.78
CA ASP A 116 11.53 -5.92 -5.47
C ASP A 116 11.54 -7.07 -4.43
N PRO A 117 10.38 -7.36 -3.81
CA PRO A 117 10.31 -8.37 -2.75
C PRO A 117 10.61 -9.78 -3.27
N GLU A 118 10.27 -10.09 -4.52
CA GLU A 118 10.52 -11.42 -5.10
C GLU A 118 12.02 -11.68 -5.23
N ARG A 119 12.80 -10.69 -5.69
CA ARG A 119 14.26 -10.79 -5.77
C ARG A 119 14.90 -10.95 -4.39
N ILE A 120 14.41 -10.22 -3.39
CA ILE A 120 14.88 -10.33 -2.00
C ILE A 120 14.59 -11.72 -1.42
N ILE A 121 13.37 -12.25 -1.64
CA ILE A 121 12.98 -13.60 -1.20
C ILE A 121 13.89 -14.63 -1.85
N ASN A 122 14.05 -14.58 -3.18
CA ASN A 122 14.86 -15.55 -3.89
C ASN A 122 16.33 -15.52 -3.43
N TRP A 123 16.91 -14.33 -3.26
CA TRP A 123 18.26 -14.20 -2.69
C TRP A 123 18.35 -14.84 -1.30
N PHE A 124 17.40 -14.57 -0.43
CA PHE A 124 17.40 -15.11 0.93
C PHE A 124 17.19 -16.63 0.95
N GLU A 125 16.28 -17.16 0.14
CA GLU A 125 16.06 -18.60 -0.02
C GLU A 125 17.31 -19.31 -0.54
N ASN A 126 18.05 -18.68 -1.46
CA ASN A 126 19.33 -19.21 -1.93
C ASN A 126 20.36 -19.33 -0.79
N MET A 127 20.37 -18.40 0.18
CA MET A 127 21.22 -18.52 1.37
C MET A 127 20.80 -19.67 2.28
N LEU A 128 19.53 -20.06 2.26
CA LEU A 128 18.98 -21.13 3.09
C LEU A 128 19.04 -22.52 2.43
N ILE A 129 19.50 -22.63 1.18
CA ILE A 129 19.57 -23.90 0.45
C ILE A 129 20.32 -24.96 1.27
N GLY A 130 19.71 -26.14 1.37
CA GLY A 130 20.25 -27.26 2.14
C GLY A 130 19.96 -27.21 3.65
N LEU A 131 19.42 -26.11 4.16
CA LEU A 131 18.99 -25.97 5.56
C LEU A 131 17.47 -25.98 5.74
N ILE A 132 16.71 -25.62 4.69
CA ILE A 132 15.24 -25.62 4.71
C ILE A 132 14.74 -27.06 4.90
N TRP A 133 14.01 -27.26 6.00
CA TRP A 133 13.23 -28.48 6.23
C TRP A 133 11.85 -28.36 5.59
N GLU A 134 11.19 -27.21 5.78
CA GLU A 134 9.88 -26.92 5.20
C GLU A 134 9.73 -25.42 4.94
N LYS A 135 9.19 -25.06 3.77
CA LYS A 135 8.72 -23.70 3.46
C LYS A 135 7.21 -23.66 3.68
N ALA A 136 6.77 -23.04 4.77
CA ALA A 136 5.34 -23.00 5.12
C ALA A 136 4.56 -22.05 4.19
N THR A 137 5.12 -20.88 3.95
CA THR A 137 4.64 -19.86 3.01
C THR A 137 5.79 -18.89 2.73
N GLU A 138 5.61 -17.98 1.76
CA GLU A 138 6.57 -16.91 1.52
C GLU A 138 6.89 -16.13 2.80
N GLY A 139 8.19 -15.95 3.05
CA GLY A 139 8.69 -15.28 4.25
C GLY A 139 8.65 -16.12 5.53
N ILE A 140 8.23 -17.38 5.51
CA ILE A 140 8.19 -18.27 6.69
C ILE A 140 8.83 -19.62 6.38
N TYR A 141 9.94 -19.89 7.08
CA TYR A 141 10.78 -21.06 6.83
C TYR A 141 11.03 -21.84 8.13
N TYR A 142 10.87 -23.15 8.06
CA TYR A 142 11.34 -24.08 9.08
C TYR A 142 12.69 -24.64 8.66
N ILE A 143 13.70 -24.40 9.48
CA ILE A 143 15.09 -24.71 9.20
C ILE A 143 15.57 -25.80 10.15
N SER A 144 16.18 -26.85 9.62
CA SER A 144 16.87 -27.86 10.43
C SER A 144 18.30 -27.41 10.68
N PHE A 145 18.63 -27.09 11.93
CA PHE A 145 19.97 -26.64 12.31
C PHE A 145 20.38 -27.22 13.66
N LYS A 146 21.55 -27.87 13.70
CA LYS A 146 22.08 -28.56 14.91
C LYS A 146 21.03 -29.51 15.55
N SER A 147 20.35 -30.30 14.72
CA SER A 147 19.28 -31.24 15.12
C SER A 147 18.07 -30.60 15.81
N LYS A 148 17.87 -29.29 15.65
CA LYS A 148 16.69 -28.56 16.11
C LYS A 148 16.01 -27.86 14.95
N ILE A 149 14.70 -27.65 15.08
CA ILE A 149 13.92 -26.88 14.12
C ILE A 149 13.91 -25.43 14.60
N VAL A 150 14.39 -24.52 13.74
CA VAL A 150 14.34 -23.07 13.94
C VAL A 150 13.34 -22.48 12.96
N THR A 151 12.41 -21.68 13.46
CA THR A 151 11.46 -20.95 12.62
C THR A 151 12.06 -19.60 12.27
N VAL A 152 12.21 -19.31 10.98
CA VAL A 152 12.68 -18.02 10.47
C VAL A 152 11.53 -17.32 9.78
N ILE A 153 11.22 -16.10 10.22
CA ILE A 153 10.09 -15.33 9.72
C ILE A 153 10.57 -13.95 9.26
N ILE A 154 10.16 -13.54 8.07
CA ILE A 154 10.31 -12.18 7.54
C ILE A 154 8.92 -11.53 7.52
N PRO A 155 8.51 -10.80 8.57
CA PRO A 155 7.12 -10.34 8.71
C PRO A 155 6.64 -9.46 7.55
N ALA A 156 7.53 -8.64 6.97
CA ALA A 156 7.19 -7.75 5.87
C ALA A 156 6.89 -8.47 4.55
N LEU A 157 7.32 -9.73 4.42
CA LEU A 157 7.13 -10.57 3.23
C LEU A 157 6.13 -11.71 3.49
N SER A 158 5.62 -11.83 4.72
CA SER A 158 4.63 -12.85 5.06
C SER A 158 3.23 -12.41 4.68
N ILE A 159 2.57 -13.24 3.88
CA ILE A 159 1.15 -13.08 3.50
C ILE A 159 0.25 -13.54 4.66
N ASP A 160 0.59 -14.66 5.31
CA ASP A 160 -0.20 -15.23 6.39
C ASP A 160 0.30 -14.79 7.77
N LYS A 161 -0.41 -13.83 8.36
CA LYS A 161 -0.13 -13.29 9.69
C LYS A 161 -0.42 -14.27 10.83
N SER A 162 -1.11 -15.39 10.58
CA SER A 162 -1.40 -16.40 11.62
C SER A 162 -0.14 -16.98 12.25
N TYR A 163 0.98 -17.03 11.50
CA TYR A 163 2.29 -17.47 11.97
C TYR A 163 2.98 -16.50 12.94
N LEU A 164 2.49 -15.26 13.06
CA LEU A 164 2.98 -14.27 14.02
C LEU A 164 2.21 -14.32 15.36
N THR A 165 1.31 -15.28 15.55
CA THR A 165 0.61 -15.49 16.82
C THR A 165 1.57 -15.97 17.91
N ILE A 166 1.28 -15.59 19.16
CA ILE A 166 2.11 -15.97 20.31
C ILE A 166 2.28 -17.49 20.39
N ASP A 167 1.20 -18.25 20.19
CA ASP A 167 1.23 -19.71 20.31
C ASP A 167 2.15 -20.35 19.27
N ARG A 168 2.12 -19.86 18.02
CA ARG A 168 3.02 -20.36 16.96
C ARG A 168 4.46 -19.94 17.18
N LEU A 169 4.71 -18.67 17.55
CA LEU A 169 6.05 -18.16 17.83
C LEU A 169 6.72 -18.89 19.02
N ARG A 170 5.92 -19.46 19.93
CA ARG A 170 6.38 -20.24 21.08
C ARG A 170 6.49 -21.74 20.83
N THR A 171 6.31 -22.22 19.59
CA THR A 171 6.44 -23.65 19.28
C THR A 171 7.90 -24.07 19.15
N ASN A 172 8.72 -23.24 18.49
CA ASN A 172 10.12 -23.52 18.19
C ASN A 172 11.00 -22.33 18.56
N ALA A 173 12.32 -22.52 18.51
CA ALA A 173 13.25 -21.39 18.48
C ALA A 173 12.92 -20.52 17.26
N THR A 174 12.75 -19.22 17.45
CA THR A 174 12.25 -18.33 16.39
C THR A 174 13.17 -17.14 16.17
N VAL A 175 13.47 -16.86 14.89
CA VAL A 175 14.16 -15.65 14.44
C VAL A 175 13.23 -14.81 13.60
N LEU A 176 13.14 -13.52 13.94
CA LEU A 176 12.47 -12.53 13.11
C LEU A 176 13.50 -11.75 12.32
N ILE A 177 13.35 -11.71 11.00
CA ILE A 177 14.17 -10.89 10.12
C ILE A 177 13.36 -9.66 9.70
N THR A 178 13.86 -8.47 10.03
CA THR A 178 13.14 -7.21 9.76
C THR A 178 13.69 -6.53 8.51
N LEU A 179 12.80 -6.04 7.64
CA LEU A 179 13.19 -5.08 6.61
C LEU A 179 13.36 -3.72 7.29
N GLY A 180 14.61 -3.39 7.61
CA GLY A 180 14.98 -2.18 8.34
C GLY A 180 14.71 -2.18 9.84
N LYS A 181 14.85 -1.00 10.46
CA LYS A 181 14.68 -0.79 11.90
C LYS A 181 13.20 -0.60 12.23
N VAL A 182 12.48 -1.70 12.37
CA VAL A 182 11.08 -1.68 12.82
C VAL A 182 11.06 -1.87 14.33
N ASP A 183 10.48 -0.91 15.06
CA ASP A 183 10.18 -1.09 16.49
C ASP A 183 8.99 -2.04 16.63
N LEU A 184 9.31 -3.33 16.53
CA LEU A 184 8.37 -4.37 16.79
C LEU A 184 8.13 -4.41 18.31
N LYS A 185 7.01 -3.83 18.79
CA LYS A 185 6.54 -3.93 20.20
C LYS A 185 6.11 -5.36 20.61
N LEU A 186 7.03 -6.32 20.51
CA LEU A 186 6.74 -7.74 20.67
C LEU A 186 6.45 -8.05 22.14
N LEU A 187 5.46 -8.90 22.37
CA LEU A 187 5.12 -9.43 23.70
C LEU A 187 6.07 -10.55 24.14
N LEU A 188 6.92 -11.00 23.22
CA LEU A 188 7.87 -12.11 23.39
C LEU A 188 9.30 -11.58 23.25
N ASP A 189 10.22 -12.12 24.04
CA ASP A 189 11.67 -11.98 23.84
C ASP A 189 12.09 -12.81 22.61
N LEU A 190 11.89 -12.20 21.45
CA LEU A 190 12.22 -12.77 20.15
C LEU A 190 13.61 -12.31 19.72
N TYR A 191 14.32 -13.19 19.04
CA TYR A 191 15.57 -12.81 18.40
C TYR A 191 15.29 -12.12 17.06
N THR A 192 15.49 -10.81 17.03
CA THR A 192 15.30 -9.99 15.83
C THR A 192 16.64 -9.70 15.15
N VAL A 193 16.71 -9.84 13.84
CA VAL A 193 17.89 -9.53 13.02
C VAL A 193 17.46 -8.64 11.85
N PRO A 194 18.04 -7.45 11.68
CA PRO A 194 17.80 -6.64 10.48
C PRO A 194 18.32 -7.36 9.24
N MET A 195 17.55 -7.33 8.15
CA MET A 195 17.96 -7.89 6.86
C MET A 195 19.26 -7.25 6.36
N ALA A 196 19.48 -5.96 6.65
CA ALA A 196 20.72 -5.28 6.33
C ALA A 196 21.96 -5.95 6.94
N ASP A 197 21.84 -6.61 8.10
CA ASP A 197 22.97 -7.32 8.73
C ASP A 197 23.42 -8.51 7.88
N LEU A 198 22.49 -9.15 7.18
CA LEU A 198 22.77 -10.27 6.29
C LEU A 198 23.30 -9.79 4.94
N ILE A 199 22.69 -8.73 4.40
CA ILE A 199 23.08 -8.14 3.10
C ILE A 199 24.51 -7.60 3.15
N CYS A 200 24.86 -6.85 4.21
CA CYS A 200 26.18 -6.28 4.38
C CYS A 200 27.22 -7.26 4.94
N GLY A 201 26.84 -8.49 5.29
CA GLY A 201 27.73 -9.49 5.87
C GLY A 201 28.15 -9.23 7.33
N TYR A 202 27.44 -8.36 8.07
CA TYR A 202 27.67 -8.13 9.51
C TYR A 202 27.39 -9.35 10.39
N ARG A 203 26.44 -10.19 9.95
CA ARG A 203 26.11 -11.43 10.62
C ARG A 203 26.04 -12.54 9.60
N ALA A 204 26.74 -13.63 9.89
CA ALA A 204 26.57 -14.85 9.12
C ALA A 204 25.26 -15.54 9.49
N LEU A 205 24.64 -16.22 8.52
CA LEU A 205 23.42 -17.01 8.74
C LEU A 205 23.60 -18.03 9.87
N ASN A 206 24.74 -18.71 9.93
CA ASN A 206 25.04 -19.71 10.96
C ASN A 206 25.13 -19.13 12.38
N GLU A 207 25.61 -17.90 12.52
CA GLU A 207 25.65 -17.19 13.80
C GLU A 207 24.25 -16.80 14.24
N MET A 208 23.42 -16.34 13.31
CA MET A 208 22.01 -16.05 13.54
C MET A 208 21.27 -17.29 14.04
N LEU A 209 21.40 -18.43 13.34
CA LEU A 209 20.73 -19.67 13.70
C LEU A 209 21.26 -20.24 15.04
N SER A 210 22.57 -20.15 15.29
CA SER A 210 23.15 -20.60 16.57
C SER A 210 22.59 -19.79 17.74
N LYS A 211 22.53 -18.46 17.63
CA LYS A 211 21.93 -17.60 18.66
C LYS A 211 20.46 -17.89 18.89
N ALA A 212 19.71 -18.21 17.82
CA ALA A 212 18.31 -18.62 17.93
C ALA A 212 18.17 -19.91 18.75
N VAL A 213 19.01 -20.90 18.44
CA VAL A 213 19.05 -22.19 19.16
C VAL A 213 19.45 -22.02 20.62
N GLU A 214 20.40 -21.13 20.91
CA GLU A 214 20.86 -20.81 22.27
C GLU A 214 19.79 -20.10 23.09
N LYS A 215 19.09 -19.10 22.51
CA LYS A 215 17.95 -18.45 23.15
C LYS A 215 16.78 -19.41 23.38
N GLY A 216 16.62 -20.39 22.48
CA GLY A 216 15.55 -21.37 22.55
C GLY A 216 14.18 -20.78 22.23
N VAL A 217 13.15 -21.38 22.80
CA VAL A 217 11.75 -20.95 22.56
C VAL A 217 11.53 -19.55 23.16
N PRO A 218 10.95 -18.60 22.40
CA PRO A 218 10.65 -17.26 22.87
C PRO A 218 9.80 -17.26 24.14
N LYS A 219 10.16 -16.42 25.11
CA LYS A 219 9.45 -16.28 26.39
C LYS A 219 8.64 -15.00 26.41
N LEU A 220 7.52 -15.01 27.14
CA LEU A 220 6.75 -13.79 27.42
C LEU A 220 7.61 -12.82 28.23
N LEU A 221 7.61 -11.55 27.83
CA LEU A 221 8.28 -10.51 28.60
C LEU A 221 7.54 -10.27 29.92
N PRO A 222 8.26 -10.07 31.03
CA PRO A 222 7.63 -9.78 32.32
C PRO A 222 6.92 -8.41 32.30
N ASN A 223 5.82 -8.28 33.05
CA ASN A 223 5.07 -7.03 33.24
C ASN A 223 4.38 -6.43 32.01
N VAL A 224 4.15 -7.21 30.95
CA VAL A 224 3.34 -6.73 29.83
C VAL A 224 1.86 -6.86 30.17
N SER A 225 1.18 -5.74 30.39
CA SER A 225 -0.29 -5.73 30.55
C SER A 225 -0.93 -6.26 29.28
N PHE A 226 -1.86 -7.21 29.42
CA PHE A 226 -2.69 -7.70 28.31
C PHE A 226 -3.47 -6.58 27.59
N GLN A 227 -3.61 -5.39 28.19
CA GLN A 227 -4.20 -4.22 27.52
C GLN A 227 -3.27 -3.56 26.47
N ALA A 228 -1.99 -3.92 26.42
CA ALA A 228 -1.05 -3.49 25.37
C ALA A 228 -1.21 -4.27 24.04
N LEU A 229 -2.15 -5.22 23.98
CA LEU A 229 -2.48 -6.02 22.80
C LEU A 229 -3.01 -5.22 21.59
N SER A 230 -3.31 -3.93 21.76
CA SER A 230 -3.92 -3.07 20.74
C SER A 230 -2.97 -2.63 19.61
N TYR A 231 -1.65 -2.90 19.70
CA TYR A 231 -0.65 -2.45 18.71
C TYR A 231 -0.12 -3.55 17.79
N TYR A 232 -0.45 -4.82 18.05
CA TYR A 232 -0.26 -5.93 17.13
C TYR A 232 -1.61 -6.41 16.64
N PRO A 233 -1.73 -6.94 15.40
CA PRO A 233 -2.90 -7.68 15.00
C PRO A 233 -2.88 -9.01 15.75
N TYR A 234 -3.19 -8.97 17.04
CA TYR A 234 -3.75 -10.12 17.72
C TYR A 234 -5.06 -10.37 16.99
N VAL A 235 -5.03 -11.29 16.03
CA VAL A 235 -6.24 -11.98 15.62
C VAL A 235 -6.39 -13.03 16.71
N PRO A 236 -7.19 -12.80 17.78
CA PRO A 236 -7.60 -13.91 18.61
C PRO A 236 -8.16 -14.96 17.66
N LEU A 237 -7.91 -16.24 17.95
CA LEU A 237 -8.49 -17.40 17.26
C LEU A 237 -10.02 -17.32 17.28
N GLN A 238 -10.62 -16.42 16.51
CA GLN A 238 -11.80 -16.76 15.77
C GLN A 238 -11.29 -17.82 14.82
N LYS A 239 -11.83 -19.04 14.96
CA LYS A 239 -11.81 -20.05 13.90
C LYS A 239 -11.79 -19.29 12.57
N THR A 240 -10.85 -19.64 11.69
CA THR A 240 -11.01 -19.37 10.27
C THR A 240 -12.27 -20.11 9.80
N VAL A 241 -13.42 -19.59 10.21
CA VAL A 241 -14.59 -19.60 9.36
C VAL A 241 -14.06 -18.87 8.14
N HIS A 242 -14.01 -19.56 7.01
CA HIS A 242 -13.97 -18.89 5.71
C HIS A 242 -14.69 -17.56 5.86
N GLN A 243 -14.07 -16.42 5.51
CA GLN A 243 -14.82 -15.17 5.46
C GLN A 243 -16.03 -15.48 4.58
N GLU A 244 -17.18 -15.72 5.21
CA GLU A 244 -18.42 -15.85 4.50
C GLU A 244 -18.48 -14.55 3.71
N LYS A 245 -18.56 -14.66 2.38
CA LYS A 245 -18.77 -13.50 1.52
C LYS A 245 -19.86 -12.68 2.21
N ARG A 246 -19.49 -11.49 2.68
CA ARG A 246 -20.35 -10.71 3.57
C ARG A 246 -21.50 -10.20 2.72
N ILE A 247 -22.65 -10.84 2.86
CA ILE A 247 -23.84 -10.50 2.08
C ILE A 247 -24.49 -9.25 2.69
N LEU A 248 -24.41 -8.14 1.97
CA LEU A 248 -25.12 -6.90 2.19
C LEU A 248 -26.51 -7.01 1.54
N ARG A 249 -27.56 -7.04 2.36
CA ARG A 249 -28.94 -7.11 1.90
C ARG A 249 -29.42 -5.72 1.50
N LEU A 250 -29.62 -5.52 0.20
CA LEU A 250 -30.16 -4.29 -0.36
C LEU A 250 -31.69 -4.33 -0.34
N LYS A 251 -32.31 -3.28 0.19
CA LYS A 251 -33.77 -3.08 0.20
C LYS A 251 -34.10 -1.65 -0.21
N ILE A 252 -35.13 -1.46 -1.02
CA ILE A 252 -35.62 -0.13 -1.40
C ILE A 252 -37.06 0.00 -0.92
N ILE A 253 -37.34 1.02 -0.11
CA ILE A 253 -38.69 1.33 0.40
C ILE A 253 -38.93 2.82 0.22
N ASP A 254 -40.03 3.22 -0.41
CA ASP A 254 -40.44 4.63 -0.56
C ASP A 254 -39.32 5.58 -1.04
N ASN A 255 -38.61 5.18 -2.10
CA ASN A 255 -37.44 5.87 -2.66
C ASN A 255 -36.24 6.02 -1.71
N THR A 256 -36.22 5.32 -0.58
CA THR A 256 -35.08 5.25 0.33
C THR A 256 -34.35 3.93 0.13
N VAL A 257 -33.01 3.98 0.06
CA VAL A 257 -32.17 2.79 -0.10
C VAL A 257 -31.66 2.37 1.27
N TYR A 258 -31.89 1.11 1.61
CA TYR A 258 -31.43 0.47 2.84
C TYR A 258 -30.43 -0.63 2.51
N VAL A 259 -29.38 -0.75 3.31
CA VAL A 259 -28.43 -1.86 3.28
C VAL A 259 -28.37 -2.45 4.68
N ASN A 260 -28.71 -3.73 4.83
CA ASN A 260 -28.86 -4.40 6.13
C ASN A 260 -29.72 -3.58 7.12
N ASP A 261 -30.88 -3.11 6.64
CA ASP A 261 -31.85 -2.27 7.38
C ASP A 261 -31.33 -0.89 7.84
N VAL A 262 -30.11 -0.51 7.45
CA VAL A 262 -29.58 0.84 7.64
C VAL A 262 -29.92 1.70 6.43
N GLU A 263 -30.59 2.83 6.65
CA GLU A 263 -30.84 3.82 5.60
C GLU A 263 -29.51 4.37 5.09
N VAL A 264 -29.16 4.15 3.82
CA VAL A 264 -27.90 4.62 3.24
C VAL A 264 -28.09 5.77 2.25
N ILE A 265 -29.23 5.84 1.57
CA ILE A 265 -29.61 6.98 0.71
C ILE A 265 -31.03 7.38 1.06
N SER A 266 -31.22 8.62 1.53
CA SER A 266 -32.52 9.14 1.93
C SER A 266 -33.37 9.55 0.72
N LYS A 267 -34.70 9.48 0.85
CA LYS A 267 -35.66 9.97 -0.16
C LYS A 267 -35.45 11.43 -0.61
N GLN A 268 -34.76 12.24 0.19
CA GLN A 268 -34.46 13.65 -0.11
C GLN A 268 -33.30 13.80 -1.10
N ALA A 269 -32.43 12.79 -1.21
CA ALA A 269 -31.27 12.78 -2.12
C ALA A 269 -31.67 12.32 -3.54
N THR A 270 -32.52 13.11 -4.20
CA THR A 270 -33.15 12.76 -5.49
C THR A 270 -32.14 12.42 -6.59
N SER A 271 -31.03 13.16 -6.70
CA SER A 271 -29.96 12.89 -7.66
C SER A 271 -29.25 11.56 -7.38
N SER A 272 -28.89 11.31 -6.13
CA SER A 272 -28.27 10.06 -5.67
C SER A 272 -29.15 8.84 -5.93
N ILE A 273 -30.46 8.94 -5.67
CA ILE A 273 -31.43 7.87 -5.96
C ILE A 273 -31.53 7.60 -7.46
N ARG A 274 -31.57 8.65 -8.29
CA ARG A 274 -31.62 8.50 -9.75
C ARG A 274 -30.40 7.76 -10.28
N ILE A 275 -29.20 8.14 -9.84
CA ILE A 275 -27.95 7.45 -10.21
C ILE A 275 -27.95 6.01 -9.70
N PHE A 276 -28.32 5.79 -8.44
CA PHE A 276 -28.37 4.45 -7.85
C PHE A 276 -29.33 3.51 -8.61
N ARG A 277 -30.46 4.03 -9.08
CA ARG A 277 -31.43 3.28 -9.90
C ARG A 277 -30.87 2.84 -11.24
N VAL A 278 -30.03 3.66 -11.88
CA VAL A 278 -29.36 3.29 -13.14
C VAL A 278 -28.45 2.10 -12.89
N LEU A 279 -27.61 2.17 -11.85
CA LEU A 279 -26.72 1.07 -11.47
C LEU A 279 -27.51 -0.20 -11.10
N LEU A 280 -28.62 -0.07 -10.35
CA LEU A 280 -29.48 -1.19 -9.99
C LEU A 280 -30.17 -1.81 -11.22
N LYS A 281 -30.65 -0.99 -12.15
CA LYS A 281 -31.30 -1.48 -13.37
C LYS A 281 -30.32 -2.27 -14.23
N GLN A 282 -29.07 -1.82 -14.33
CA GLN A 282 -28.03 -2.57 -15.04
C GLN A 282 -27.69 -3.86 -14.31
N PHE A 283 -27.53 -3.81 -12.99
CA PHE A 283 -27.27 -4.99 -12.17
C PHE A 283 -28.35 -6.07 -12.31
N LEU A 284 -29.63 -5.68 -12.33
CA LEU A 284 -30.75 -6.60 -12.54
C LEU A 284 -30.76 -7.18 -13.96
N ARG A 285 -30.47 -6.37 -14.98
CA ARG A 285 -30.36 -6.85 -16.36
C ARG A 285 -29.26 -7.89 -16.52
N ASP A 286 -28.08 -7.62 -15.97
CA ASP A 286 -26.95 -8.54 -16.03
C ASP A 286 -27.24 -9.83 -15.25
N PHE A 287 -27.93 -9.72 -14.11
CA PHE A 287 -28.40 -10.86 -13.32
C PHE A 287 -29.42 -11.73 -14.08
N GLU A 288 -30.43 -11.12 -14.70
CA GLU A 288 -31.45 -11.82 -15.50
C GLU A 288 -30.86 -12.47 -16.75
N ALA A 289 -29.90 -11.81 -17.40
CA ALA A 289 -29.23 -12.32 -18.60
C ALA A 289 -28.16 -13.38 -18.30
N ALA A 290 -27.83 -13.64 -17.03
CA ALA A 290 -26.71 -14.46 -16.59
C ALA A 290 -25.36 -14.04 -17.23
N GLU A 291 -25.23 -12.74 -17.54
CA GLU A 291 -24.02 -12.15 -18.12
C GLU A 291 -23.05 -11.71 -17.01
N GLU A 292 -21.80 -11.45 -17.39
CA GLU A 292 -20.85 -10.82 -16.47
C GLU A 292 -21.33 -9.40 -16.14
N TYR A 293 -21.40 -9.06 -14.84
CA TYR A 293 -21.88 -7.75 -14.38
C TYR A 293 -21.03 -6.61 -14.94
N LYS A 294 -21.62 -5.77 -15.79
CA LYS A 294 -20.91 -4.74 -16.53
C LYS A 294 -20.69 -3.50 -15.67
N PHE A 295 -19.55 -2.85 -15.89
CA PHE A 295 -19.30 -1.51 -15.37
C PHE A 295 -19.90 -0.47 -16.32
N LEU A 296 -20.51 0.57 -15.76
CA LEU A 296 -21.00 1.73 -16.51
C LEU A 296 -20.04 2.91 -16.33
N SER A 297 -19.67 3.54 -17.43
CA SER A 297 -18.94 4.80 -17.42
C SER A 297 -19.81 5.95 -16.90
N VAL A 298 -19.18 7.05 -16.48
CA VAL A 298 -19.89 8.26 -16.05
C VAL A 298 -20.76 8.82 -17.19
N ILE A 299 -20.29 8.71 -18.44
CA ILE A 299 -20.98 9.17 -19.64
C ILE A 299 -22.26 8.34 -19.87
N GLU A 300 -22.17 7.00 -19.83
CA GLU A 300 -23.36 6.13 -20.00
C GLU A 300 -24.41 6.37 -18.91
N ILE A 301 -23.98 6.63 -17.68
CA ILE A 301 -24.89 6.98 -16.59
C ILE A 301 -25.54 8.35 -16.86
N ALA A 302 -24.78 9.36 -17.30
CA ALA A 302 -25.30 10.68 -17.62
C ALA A 302 -26.30 10.63 -18.79
N ASP A 303 -26.00 9.89 -19.85
CA ASP A 303 -26.86 9.68 -21.02
C ASP A 303 -28.19 9.03 -20.59
N SER A 304 -28.13 8.01 -19.73
CA SER A 304 -29.33 7.34 -19.21
C SER A 304 -30.22 8.24 -18.36
N LEU A 305 -29.67 9.34 -17.83
CA LEU A 305 -30.36 10.30 -16.97
C LEU A 305 -30.72 11.60 -17.70
N GLY A 306 -30.25 11.80 -18.94
CA GLY A 306 -30.40 13.05 -19.70
C GLY A 306 -29.64 14.22 -19.06
N ILE A 307 -28.41 13.98 -18.62
CA ILE A 307 -27.56 14.96 -17.90
C ILE A 307 -26.45 15.48 -18.82
N GLU A 308 -26.29 16.81 -18.89
CA GLU A 308 -25.31 17.47 -19.76
C GLU A 308 -23.89 17.58 -19.16
N ASP A 309 -23.76 17.55 -17.82
CA ASP A 309 -22.46 17.60 -17.11
C ASP A 309 -22.25 16.32 -16.29
N PRO A 310 -21.68 15.26 -16.90
CA PRO A 310 -21.42 13.98 -16.25
C PRO A 310 -20.48 14.11 -15.03
N GLU A 311 -19.57 15.07 -15.09
CA GLU A 311 -18.52 15.25 -14.09
C GLU A 311 -19.05 15.80 -12.76
N GLN A 312 -19.78 16.91 -12.82
CA GLN A 312 -20.37 17.52 -11.62
C GLN A 312 -21.60 16.77 -11.13
N GLN A 313 -22.41 16.24 -12.04
CA GLN A 313 -23.75 15.73 -11.69
C GLN A 313 -23.80 14.21 -11.57
N VAL A 314 -22.78 13.47 -12.00
CA VAL A 314 -22.70 12.00 -11.84
C VAL A 314 -21.46 11.58 -11.04
N ARG A 315 -20.24 11.93 -11.47
CA ARG A 315 -19.00 11.48 -10.80
C ARG A 315 -18.89 11.97 -9.35
N ARG A 316 -19.09 13.26 -9.10
CA ARG A 316 -19.02 13.82 -7.74
C ARG A 316 -20.08 13.22 -6.80
N PRO A 317 -21.37 13.12 -7.19
CA PRO A 317 -22.37 12.41 -6.39
C PRO A 317 -22.06 10.93 -6.16
N LEU A 318 -21.55 10.19 -7.15
CA LEU A 318 -21.13 8.78 -6.99
C LEU A 318 -20.05 8.63 -5.91
N ASN A 319 -19.00 9.45 -5.99
CA ASN A 319 -17.92 9.41 -5.02
C ASN A 319 -18.39 9.79 -3.61
N ARG A 320 -19.29 10.77 -3.50
CA ARG A 320 -19.93 11.13 -2.21
C ARG A 320 -20.80 10.00 -1.68
N MET A 321 -21.58 9.33 -2.52
CA MET A 321 -22.41 8.19 -2.13
C MET A 321 -21.56 7.04 -1.62
N GLN A 322 -20.52 6.62 -2.35
CA GLN A 322 -19.61 5.55 -1.92
C GLN A 322 -19.04 5.80 -0.52
N LYS A 323 -18.56 7.04 -0.28
CA LYS A 323 -18.01 7.44 1.03
C LYS A 323 -19.09 7.44 2.12
N ALA A 324 -20.24 8.07 1.87
CA ALA A 324 -21.32 8.18 2.84
C ALA A 324 -21.93 6.82 3.21
N ILE A 325 -22.11 5.93 2.23
CA ILE A 325 -22.61 4.56 2.44
C ILE A 325 -21.63 3.79 3.33
N ALA A 326 -20.33 3.82 3.01
CA ALA A 326 -19.31 3.12 3.78
C ALA A 326 -19.23 3.64 5.23
N GLU A 327 -19.18 4.96 5.42
CA GLU A 327 -19.12 5.58 6.76
C GLU A 327 -20.37 5.27 7.59
N LYS A 328 -21.57 5.38 6.99
CA LYS A 328 -22.83 5.15 7.70
C LYS A 328 -23.02 3.69 8.08
N LEU A 329 -22.64 2.76 7.21
CA LEU A 329 -22.70 1.34 7.55
C LEU A 329 -21.62 0.95 8.57
N ALA A 330 -20.40 1.50 8.48
CA ALA A 330 -19.34 1.23 9.43
C ALA A 330 -19.68 1.71 10.85
N SER A 331 -20.22 2.93 10.95
CA SER A 331 -20.66 3.53 12.23
C SER A 331 -21.87 2.83 12.85
N THR A 332 -22.84 2.40 12.04
CA THR A 332 -24.09 1.81 12.56
C THR A 332 -23.96 0.32 12.84
N LEU A 333 -23.24 -0.43 12.01
CA LEU A 333 -23.12 -1.88 12.14
C LEU A 333 -21.82 -2.31 12.86
N GLY A 334 -20.90 -1.38 13.13
CA GLY A 334 -19.58 -1.69 13.70
C GLY A 334 -18.72 -2.55 12.78
N LEU A 335 -19.01 -2.58 11.48
CA LEU A 335 -18.37 -3.42 10.48
C LEU A 335 -17.27 -2.65 9.73
N ASN A 336 -16.17 -3.32 9.40
CA ASN A 336 -15.16 -2.77 8.50
C ASN A 336 -15.67 -2.85 7.05
N ILE A 337 -16.44 -1.85 6.62
CA ILE A 337 -17.04 -1.71 5.29
C ILE A 337 -16.17 -0.77 4.45
N LYS A 338 -15.73 -1.27 3.29
CA LYS A 338 -14.92 -0.53 2.34
C LYS A 338 -15.80 0.28 1.40
N ARG A 339 -15.18 1.30 0.79
CA ARG A 339 -15.81 2.20 -0.18
C ARG A 339 -16.45 1.47 -1.38
N ASP A 340 -15.86 0.36 -1.80
CA ASP A 340 -16.29 -0.42 -2.97
C ASP A 340 -17.22 -1.61 -2.64
N ASP A 341 -17.62 -1.77 -1.36
CA ASP A 341 -18.43 -2.91 -0.93
C ASP A 341 -19.89 -2.81 -1.40
N VAL A 342 -20.39 -1.62 -1.76
CA VAL A 342 -21.76 -1.45 -2.29
C VAL A 342 -21.72 -0.99 -3.75
N ILE A 343 -21.03 0.12 -4.03
CA ILE A 343 -20.81 0.60 -5.40
C ILE A 343 -19.33 0.42 -5.69
N GLN A 344 -18.98 -0.50 -6.58
CA GLN A 344 -17.61 -0.77 -6.97
C GLN A 344 -17.18 0.21 -8.06
N ALA A 345 -16.04 0.88 -7.86
CA ALA A 345 -15.33 1.61 -8.91
C ALA A 345 -14.17 0.76 -9.46
N CYS A 346 -13.93 0.80 -10.77
CA CYS A 346 -12.77 0.18 -11.40
C CYS A 346 -12.13 1.16 -12.38
N ASN A 347 -10.80 1.16 -12.46
CA ASN A 347 -10.08 1.90 -13.50
C ASN A 347 -10.44 1.30 -14.85
N TRP A 348 -11.05 2.10 -15.71
CA TRP A 348 -11.42 1.69 -17.06
C TRP A 348 -10.17 1.77 -17.95
N SER A 349 -9.77 0.67 -18.56
CA SER A 349 -8.61 0.66 -19.47
C SER A 349 -9.05 1.15 -20.86
N GLY A 350 -9.02 2.46 -21.09
CA GLY A 350 -9.30 3.08 -22.37
C GLY A 350 -8.71 4.48 -22.51
N ILE A 351 -7.67 4.62 -23.34
CA ILE A 351 -7.07 5.81 -23.99
C ILE A 351 -6.65 7.02 -23.11
N THR A 352 -7.25 7.27 -21.94
CA THR A 352 -6.81 8.28 -20.98
C THR A 352 -6.84 7.73 -19.55
N CYS A 353 -5.81 8.03 -18.76
CA CYS A 353 -5.57 7.46 -17.43
C CYS A 353 -6.55 7.92 -16.32
N GLN A 354 -7.75 8.41 -16.66
CA GLN A 354 -8.70 9.02 -15.72
C GLN A 354 -10.16 8.55 -15.85
N GLU A 355 -10.46 7.56 -16.69
CA GLU A 355 -11.82 7.03 -16.80
C GLU A 355 -12.08 5.92 -15.77
N TYR A 356 -13.20 6.05 -15.04
CA TYR A 356 -13.64 5.08 -14.03
C TYR A 356 -15.00 4.50 -14.42
N GLY A 357 -15.12 3.18 -14.34
CA GLY A 357 -16.38 2.47 -14.45
C GLY A 357 -17.00 2.20 -13.07
N TYR A 358 -18.33 2.24 -12.98
CA TYR A 358 -19.09 2.04 -11.75
C TYR A 358 -20.12 0.92 -11.92
N ARG A 359 -20.27 0.07 -10.89
CA ARG A 359 -21.35 -0.93 -10.81
C ARG A 359 -21.77 -1.19 -9.38
N LEU A 360 -22.94 -1.79 -9.18
CA LEU A 360 -23.24 -2.44 -7.90
C LEU A 360 -22.37 -3.68 -7.73
N ASN A 361 -21.79 -3.87 -6.55
CA ASN A 361 -20.85 -4.95 -6.32
C ASN A 361 -21.58 -6.32 -6.21
N PRO A 362 -21.42 -7.24 -7.18
CA PRO A 362 -22.12 -8.53 -7.19
C PRO A 362 -21.58 -9.53 -6.17
N SER A 363 -20.38 -9.30 -5.63
CA SER A 363 -19.77 -10.22 -4.66
C SER A 363 -20.26 -9.99 -3.24
N THR A 364 -20.86 -8.84 -2.98
CA THR A 364 -21.27 -8.39 -1.65
C THR A 364 -22.76 -8.08 -1.57
N ILE A 365 -23.42 -7.68 -2.66
CA ILE A 365 -24.86 -7.34 -2.64
C ILE A 365 -25.74 -8.57 -2.87
N ASN A 366 -26.79 -8.69 -2.06
CA ASN A 366 -27.94 -9.56 -2.34
C ASN A 366 -29.23 -8.75 -2.23
N LEU A 367 -30.17 -9.00 -3.13
CA LEU A 367 -31.45 -8.30 -3.17
C LEU A 367 -32.42 -8.97 -2.18
N ALA A 368 -32.89 -8.20 -1.19
CA ALA A 368 -33.94 -8.68 -0.30
C ALA A 368 -35.30 -8.30 -0.88
N SER A 369 -36.20 -9.27 -1.02
CA SER A 369 -37.59 -9.01 -1.39
C SER A 369 -38.27 -8.19 -0.29
N SER A 370 -38.81 -7.03 -0.61
CA SER A 370 -39.82 -6.40 0.24
C SER A 370 -41.07 -7.26 0.20
N GLN A 371 -41.35 -8.04 1.26
CA GLN A 371 -42.69 -8.57 1.45
C GLN A 371 -43.65 -7.37 1.57
N PRO A 372 -44.75 -7.33 0.80
CA PRO A 372 -45.84 -6.41 1.07
C PRO A 372 -46.48 -6.81 2.40
N LEU A 373 -46.67 -5.83 3.29
CA LEU A 373 -47.60 -5.94 4.42
C LEU A 373 -49.03 -5.84 3.92
#